data_AF-A0A1R1I1R3-F1
#
_entry.id   AF-A0A1R1I1R3-F1
#
_cell.length_a   1.000
_cell.length_b   1.000
_cell.length_c   1.000
_cell.angle_alpha   90.00
_cell.angle_beta   90.00
_cell.angle_gamma   90.00
#
_symmetry.space_group_name_H-M   'P 1'
#
loop_
_entity.id
_entity.type
_entity.pdbx_description
1 polymer ?
#
loop_
_entity_poly.entity_id
_entity_poly.type
_entity_poly.pdbx_seq_one_letter_code
_entity_poly.pdbx_strand_id
1 'polypeptide(L)'
;MAQQAEVTVELVLRAVEQVPRGSVVSYGDIAELVGTSARRVGTIMATRGGEVSWWRVTNRDGELPVHLMPLARKQWAREGISSEPHRCRIDRHRADLMQLACAYADAAAELIV
;
A
#
# COMPACT_ATOMS: atom_id res chain seq x y z
N MET A 1 -9.45 -22.71 6.66
CA MET A 1 -8.24 -22.11 6.02
C MET A 1 -8.60 -21.01 5.02
N ALA A 2 -9.59 -21.19 4.14
CA ALA A 2 -10.02 -20.15 3.19
C ALA A 2 -10.49 -18.85 3.87
N GLN A 3 -11.29 -18.95 4.94
CA GLN A 3 -11.77 -17.78 5.69
C GLN A 3 -10.65 -16.86 6.19
N GLN A 4 -9.57 -17.42 6.74
CA GLN A 4 -8.43 -16.64 7.25
C GLN A 4 -7.67 -15.93 6.12
N ALA A 5 -7.61 -16.55 4.94
CA ALA A 5 -6.98 -15.95 3.77
C ALA A 5 -7.80 -14.75 3.27
N GLU A 6 -9.13 -14.87 3.22
CA GLU A 6 -10.03 -13.77 2.84
C GLU A 6 -9.94 -12.59 3.81
N VAL A 7 -9.94 -12.86 5.13
CA VAL A 7 -9.74 -11.83 6.15
C VAL A 7 -8.40 -11.11 5.97
N THR A 8 -7.33 -11.85 5.65
CA THR A 8 -6.01 -11.24 5.41
C THR A 8 -6.02 -10.33 4.17
N VAL A 9 -6.75 -10.72 3.11
CA VAL A 9 -6.91 -9.89 1.90
C VAL A 9 -7.55 -8.57 2.28
N GLU A 10 -8.69 -8.63 2.98
CA GLU A 10 -9.45 -7.45 3.38
C GLU A 10 -8.61 -6.52 4.27
N LEU A 11 -7.93 -7.06 5.27
CA LEU A 11 -7.06 -6.28 6.15
C LEU A 11 -5.91 -5.59 5.40
N VAL A 12 -5.34 -6.26 4.39
CA VAL A 12 -4.31 -5.64 3.53
C VAL A 12 -4.91 -4.48 2.72
N LEU A 13 -6.05 -4.69 2.06
CA LEU A 13 -6.69 -3.64 1.27
C LEU A 13 -7.07 -2.45 2.15
N ARG A 14 -7.63 -2.70 3.33
CA ARG A 14 -7.98 -1.68 4.33
C ARG A 14 -6.75 -0.87 4.76
N ALA A 15 -5.62 -1.53 5.02
CA ALA A 15 -4.36 -0.85 5.35
C ALA A 15 -3.89 0.07 4.21
N VAL A 16 -4.04 -0.36 2.95
CA VAL A 16 -3.67 0.45 1.78
C VAL A 16 -4.56 1.69 1.62
N GLU A 17 -5.86 1.57 1.91
CA GLU A 17 -6.79 2.70 1.88
C GLU A 17 -6.44 3.78 2.91
N GLN A 18 -5.84 3.40 4.04
CA GLN A 18 -5.40 4.33 5.07
C GLN A 18 -4.10 5.08 4.74
N VAL A 19 -3.37 4.67 3.70
CA VAL A 19 -2.13 5.38 3.32
C VAL A 19 -2.49 6.79 2.86
N PRO A 20 -2.01 7.85 3.52
CA PRO A 20 -2.42 9.22 3.20
C PRO A 20 -2.09 9.63 1.77
N ARG A 21 -2.89 10.54 1.21
CA ARG A 21 -2.61 11.16 -0.10
C ARG A 21 -1.26 11.90 -0.04
N GLY A 22 -0.43 11.70 -1.06
CA GLY A 22 0.91 12.30 -1.11
C GLY A 22 1.99 11.50 -0.38
N SER A 23 1.61 10.39 0.24
CA SER A 23 2.50 9.46 0.91
C SER A 23 2.57 8.11 0.21
N VAL A 24 3.66 7.40 0.45
CA VAL A 24 3.92 6.05 -0.04
C VAL A 24 4.42 5.15 1.08
N VAL A 25 4.26 3.85 0.92
CA VAL A 25 4.75 2.83 1.83
C VAL A 25 5.35 1.67 1.03
N SER A 26 6.18 0.87 1.70
CA SER A 26 6.68 -0.37 1.11
C SER A 26 5.70 -1.53 1.34
N TYR A 27 5.79 -2.59 0.52
CA TYR A 27 5.10 -3.86 0.81
C TYR A 27 5.47 -4.43 2.19
N GLY A 28 6.68 -4.13 2.69
CA GLY A 28 7.12 -4.52 4.02
C GLY A 28 6.39 -3.77 5.12
N ASP A 29 6.14 -2.48 4.92
CA ASP A 29 5.47 -1.61 5.90
C ASP A 29 4.03 -2.09 6.13
N ILE A 30 3.31 -2.38 5.04
CA ILE A 30 1.96 -2.97 5.10
C ILE A 30 1.99 -4.37 5.73
N ALA A 31 3.02 -5.16 5.41
CA ALA A 31 3.14 -6.51 5.96
C ALA A 31 3.36 -6.50 7.48
N GLU A 32 4.19 -5.59 7.99
CA GLU A 32 4.41 -5.38 9.41
C GLU A 32 3.12 -4.92 10.10
N LEU A 33 2.41 -3.96 9.50
CA LEU A 33 1.16 -3.42 10.03
C LEU A 33 0.06 -4.48 10.15
N VAL A 34 -0.09 -5.35 9.14
CA VAL A 34 -1.16 -6.37 9.10
C VAL A 34 -0.73 -7.69 9.78
N GLY A 35 0.56 -7.89 10.06
CA GLY A 35 1.07 -9.14 10.61
C GLY A 35 1.17 -10.27 9.57
N THR A 36 1.67 -9.96 8.37
CA THR A 36 1.84 -10.90 7.25
C THR A 36 3.24 -10.76 6.63
N SER A 37 3.46 -11.30 5.41
CA SER A 37 4.72 -11.13 4.67
C SER A 37 4.58 -10.19 3.49
N ALA A 38 5.64 -9.44 3.17
CA ALA A 38 5.68 -8.52 2.02
C ALA A 38 5.36 -9.21 0.69
N ARG A 39 5.81 -10.47 0.53
CA ARG A 39 5.48 -11.29 -0.65
C ARG A 39 3.97 -11.53 -0.76
N ARG A 40 3.31 -11.84 0.37
CA ARG A 40 1.86 -12.04 0.40
C ARG A 40 1.12 -10.74 0.07
N VAL A 41 1.55 -9.60 0.62
CA VAL A 41 0.99 -8.28 0.27
C VAL A 41 1.13 -8.03 -1.23
N GLY A 42 2.30 -8.27 -1.81
CA GLY A 42 2.52 -8.13 -3.25
C GLY A 42 1.58 -9.00 -4.09
N THR A 43 1.38 -10.27 -3.70
CA THR A 43 0.40 -11.16 -4.36
C THR A 43 -1.03 -10.65 -4.25
N ILE A 44 -1.42 -10.15 -3.07
CA ILE A 44 -2.76 -9.58 -2.83
C ILE A 44 -2.93 -8.33 -3.70
N MET A 45 -1.98 -7.40 -3.67
CA MET A 45 -2.04 -6.18 -4.49
C MET A 45 -2.11 -6.47 -5.98
N ALA A 46 -1.39 -7.49 -6.46
CA ALA A 46 -1.42 -7.89 -7.87
C ALA A 46 -2.77 -8.48 -8.31
N THR A 47 -3.52 -9.11 -7.40
CA THR A 47 -4.75 -9.86 -7.73
C THR A 47 -6.03 -9.17 -7.28
N ARG A 48 -5.96 -8.33 -6.24
CA ARG A 48 -7.11 -7.68 -5.57
C ARG A 48 -6.91 -6.17 -5.35
N GLY A 49 -5.72 -5.63 -5.58
CA GLY A 49 -5.40 -4.23 -5.30
C GLY A 49 -5.89 -3.22 -6.35
N GLY A 50 -6.65 -3.64 -7.37
CA GLY A 50 -7.03 -2.80 -8.50
C GLY A 50 -7.96 -1.63 -8.14
N GLU A 51 -8.72 -1.76 -7.06
CA GLU A 51 -9.72 -0.77 -6.63
C GLU A 51 -9.19 0.21 -5.57
N VAL A 52 -8.07 -0.10 -4.92
CA VAL A 52 -7.44 0.76 -3.91
C VAL A 52 -6.36 1.65 -4.53
N SER A 53 -5.80 2.58 -3.75
CA SER A 53 -4.69 3.45 -4.14
C SER A 53 -3.34 2.72 -4.25
N TRP A 54 -3.27 1.69 -5.09
CA TRP A 54 -2.13 0.79 -5.25
C TRP A 54 -0.82 1.49 -5.59
N TRP A 55 -0.86 2.66 -6.25
CA TRP A 55 0.33 3.45 -6.57
C TRP A 55 1.05 3.97 -5.32
N ARG A 56 0.41 3.94 -4.15
CA ARG A 56 1.02 4.30 -2.86
C ARG A 56 1.81 3.15 -2.23
N VAL A 57 1.73 1.92 -2.74
CA VAL A 57 2.42 0.74 -2.18
C VAL A 57 3.45 0.23 -3.16
N THR A 58 4.73 0.38 -2.81
CA THR A 58 5.86 0.10 -3.71
C THR A 58 6.81 -0.94 -3.12
N ASN A 59 7.84 -1.36 -3.87
CA ASN A 59 8.95 -2.05 -3.22
C ASN A 59 9.74 -1.07 -2.32
N ARG A 60 10.72 -1.58 -1.56
CA ARG A 60 11.52 -0.75 -0.65
C ARG A 60 12.27 0.40 -1.35
N ASP A 61 12.51 0.27 -2.65
CA ASP A 61 13.24 1.22 -3.47
C ASP A 61 12.30 2.21 -4.18
N GLY A 62 10.96 2.10 -3.98
CA GLY A 62 9.97 2.99 -4.60
C GLY A 62 9.51 2.57 -5.99
N GLU A 63 9.88 1.38 -6.45
CA GLU A 63 9.54 0.88 -7.80
C GLU A 63 8.20 0.13 -7.82
N LEU A 64 7.57 0.15 -9.00
CA LEU A 64 6.43 -0.71 -9.35
C LEU A 64 6.71 -1.41 -10.69
N PRO A 65 5.97 -2.48 -11.02
CA PRO A 65 6.08 -3.14 -12.30
C PRO A 65 6.01 -2.18 -13.49
N VAL A 66 6.84 -2.43 -14.52
CA VAL A 66 7.01 -1.55 -15.69
C VAL A 66 5.68 -1.21 -16.38
N HIS A 67 4.78 -2.19 -16.51
CA HIS A 67 3.48 -2.00 -17.14
C HIS A 67 2.55 -1.04 -16.37
N LEU A 68 2.79 -0.83 -15.07
CA LEU A 68 2.02 0.09 -14.22
C LEU A 68 2.59 1.51 -14.20
N MET A 69 3.86 1.69 -14.60
CA MET A 69 4.55 2.99 -14.55
C MET A 69 3.80 4.15 -15.22
N PRO A 70 3.19 4.00 -16.41
CA PRO A 70 2.49 5.11 -17.04
C PRO A 70 1.32 5.64 -16.20
N LEU A 71 0.62 4.75 -15.48
CA LEU A 71 -0.49 5.13 -14.62
C LEU A 71 0.00 5.60 -13.25
N ALA A 72 0.97 4.90 -12.65
CA ALA A 72 1.56 5.26 -11.36
C ALA A 72 2.11 6.69 -11.40
N ARG A 73 2.88 7.05 -12.43
CA ARG A 73 3.44 8.40 -12.60
C ARG A 73 2.36 9.49 -12.68
N LYS A 74 1.23 9.22 -13.35
CA LYS A 74 0.10 10.16 -13.40
C LYS A 74 -0.50 10.38 -12.02
N GLN A 75 -0.64 9.32 -11.23
CA GLN A 75 -1.18 9.42 -9.87
C GLN A 75 -0.19 10.09 -8.92
N TRP A 76 1.09 9.74 -8.98
CA TRP A 76 2.15 10.39 -8.21
C TRP A 76 2.19 11.90 -8.48
N ALA A 77 2.13 12.32 -9.75
CA ALA A 77 2.08 13.73 -10.10
C ALA A 77 0.83 14.44 -9.53
N ARG A 78 -0.34 13.79 -9.57
CA ARG A 78 -1.59 14.32 -8.98
C ARG A 78 -1.52 14.48 -7.46
N GLU A 79 -0.73 13.65 -6.80
CA GLU A 79 -0.57 13.64 -5.34
C GLU A 79 0.66 14.42 -4.87
N GLY A 80 1.46 14.97 -5.78
CA GLY A 80 2.70 15.67 -5.43
C GLY A 80 3.83 14.74 -4.97
N ILE A 81 3.77 13.46 -5.33
CA ILE A 81 4.82 12.48 -5.04
C ILE A 81 5.93 12.63 -6.08
N SER A 82 7.12 12.97 -5.61
CA SER A 82 8.30 13.09 -6.47
C SER A 82 8.69 11.72 -7.02
N SER A 83 8.92 11.61 -8.33
CA SER A 83 9.27 10.34 -8.99
C SER A 83 10.31 10.50 -10.09
N GLU A 84 11.14 9.47 -10.22
CA GLU A 84 12.06 9.21 -11.32
C GLU A 84 11.38 8.28 -12.36
N PRO A 85 11.99 8.02 -13.54
CA PRO A 85 11.34 7.26 -14.61
C PRO A 85 10.80 5.88 -14.20
N HIS A 86 11.42 5.23 -13.21
CA HIS A 86 11.12 3.87 -12.79
C HIS A 86 10.71 3.72 -11.32
N ARG A 87 10.76 4.82 -10.53
CA ARG A 87 10.49 4.76 -9.08
C ARG A 87 10.00 6.08 -8.51
N CYS A 88 9.24 6.03 -7.42
CA CYS A 88 8.97 7.19 -6.58
C CYS A 88 10.11 7.41 -5.57
N ARG A 89 10.21 8.63 -5.03
CA ARG A 89 11.12 8.98 -3.94
C ARG A 89 10.49 8.58 -2.60
N ILE A 90 10.44 7.28 -2.34
CA ILE A 90 9.91 6.74 -1.08
C ILE A 90 10.64 7.31 0.13
N ASP A 91 11.94 7.60 0.01
CA ASP A 91 12.74 8.27 1.03
C ASP A 91 12.19 9.64 1.48
N ARG A 92 11.48 10.34 0.59
CA ARG A 92 10.92 11.69 0.84
C ARG A 92 9.43 11.69 1.12
N HIS A 93 8.73 10.66 0.67
CA HIS A 93 7.28 10.58 0.72
C HIS A 93 6.79 9.42 1.59
N ARG A 94 7.67 8.76 2.36
CA ARG A 94 7.24 7.66 3.24
C ARG A 94 6.20 8.16 4.23
N ALA A 95 5.09 7.43 4.36
CA ALA A 95 4.08 7.74 5.35
C ALA A 95 4.66 7.67 6.78
N ASP A 96 4.09 8.46 7.68
CA ASP A 96 4.28 8.24 9.11
C ASP A 96 3.62 6.91 9.48
N LEU A 97 4.43 5.90 9.79
CA LEU A 97 3.95 4.55 10.07
C LEU A 97 3.16 4.47 11.37
N MET A 98 3.43 5.35 12.34
CA MET A 98 2.67 5.38 13.59
C MET A 98 1.27 5.94 13.34
N GLN A 99 1.18 7.04 12.59
CA GLN A 99 -0.12 7.61 12.20
C GLN A 99 -0.93 6.64 11.35
N LEU A 100 -0.27 5.98 10.39
CA LEU A 100 -0.90 4.95 9.56
C LEU A 100 -1.42 3.79 10.41
N ALA A 101 -0.66 3.37 11.44
CA ALA A 101 -1.07 2.30 12.32
C ALA A 101 -2.32 2.64 13.14
N CYS A 102 -2.42 3.87 13.65
CA CYS A 102 -3.63 4.34 14.33
C CYS A 102 -4.84 4.32 13.38
N ALA A 103 -4.71 4.91 12.19
CA ALA A 103 -5.81 4.94 11.22
C ALA A 103 -6.24 3.53 10.77
N TYR A 104 -5.27 2.63 10.61
CA TYR A 104 -5.56 1.22 10.30
C TYR A 104 -6.28 0.52 11.44
N ALA A 105 -5.88 0.72 12.70
CA ALA A 105 -6.54 0.10 13.85
C ALA A 105 -8.02 0.51 13.94
N ASP A 106 -8.32 1.79 13.71
CA ASP A 106 -9.68 2.30 13.68
C ASP A 106 -10.48 1.66 12.52
N ALA A 107 -9.92 1.66 11.30
CA ALA A 107 -10.57 1.11 10.12
C ALA A 107 -10.73 -0.43 10.14
N ALA A 108 -9.84 -1.14 10.83
CA ALA A 108 -9.90 -2.59 11.00
C ALA A 108 -10.88 -3.02 12.09
N ALA A 109 -11.08 -2.19 13.13
CA ALA A 109 -12.09 -2.44 14.14
C ALA A 109 -13.51 -2.48 13.53
N GLU A 110 -13.79 -1.62 12.54
CA GLU A 110 -15.05 -1.59 11.79
C GLU A 110 -15.37 -2.89 11.03
N LEU A 111 -14.36 -3.71 10.69
CA LEU A 111 -14.54 -4.97 9.97
C LEU A 111 -14.94 -6.15 10.89
N ILE A 112 -14.78 -5.98 12.21
CA ILE A 112 -14.96 -7.05 13.20
C ILE A 112 -16.29 -6.90 13.97
N VAL A 113 -16.98 -5.77 13.79
CA VAL A 113 -18.29 -5.47 14.40
C VAL A 113 -19.43 -5.80 13.43
#